data_AF-A0A940KBY9-F1
#
_entry.id   AF-A0A940KBY9-F1
#
_cell.length_a   1.000
_cell.length_b   1.000
_cell.length_c   1.000
_cell.angle_alpha   90.00
_cell.angle_beta   90.00
_cell.angle_gamma   90.00
#
_symmetry.space_group_name_H-M   'P 1'
#
loop_
_entity.id
_entity.type
_entity.pdbx_description
1 polymer ?
#
loop_
_entity_poly.entity_id
_entity_poly.type
_entity_poly.pdbx_seq_one_letter_code
_entity_poly.pdbx_strand_id
1 'polypeptide(L)'
;MNFNIQHTMAALLLTLSVLSACKKEATPAPSHKDENYLVVKDNPADPVDHRIFQFFENTGIPCFYNDTVAKVQVGISSTGVPQYSFQRLVLSYSPLGSIKSQLFATKNKQYIPAILDLLKSELVPKLPAGIFIPSILFVDSLTLGDFFIDMDDPAVGWDAVAGFNTVAIRCRDVASMNADEKRLYIANIITGVVVNKMMSTQNTALQKDFYSISRALAKPELGDMDVYNSFPLEFFLPALPEPGHYALMRFLPYKVQFDDLVIYYTVPPREEEDLKMFLVAVLYYTTQEFNTKYDQYPAIKDKFRILGEIATAAGLQLPR
;
A
#
# COMPACT_ATOMS: atom_id res chain seq x y z
N MET A 1 -34.54 2.08 76.42
CA MET A 1 -33.14 2.29 76.00
C MET A 1 -32.89 1.51 74.72
N ASN A 2 -32.56 2.26 73.66
CA ASN A 2 -31.59 1.92 72.61
C ASN A 2 -31.79 0.70 71.71
N PHE A 3 -32.85 0.65 70.89
CA PHE A 3 -32.77 -0.16 69.65
C PHE A 3 -33.41 0.45 68.40
N ASN A 4 -33.80 1.74 68.43
CA ASN A 4 -34.47 2.38 67.27
C ASN A 4 -33.72 3.57 66.65
N ILE A 5 -32.52 3.92 67.15
CA ILE A 5 -31.74 5.07 66.68
C ILE A 5 -30.64 4.65 65.67
N GLN A 6 -30.07 3.45 65.79
CA GLN A 6 -29.03 2.97 64.86
C GLN A 6 -29.57 2.61 63.47
N HIS A 7 -30.76 1.99 63.39
CA HIS A 7 -31.39 1.65 62.11
C HIS A 7 -31.93 2.88 61.37
N THR A 8 -32.40 3.90 62.10
CA THR A 8 -32.85 5.18 61.51
C THR A 8 -31.66 6.04 61.06
N MET A 9 -30.55 6.09 61.81
CA MET A 9 -29.33 6.77 61.34
C MET A 9 -28.67 6.09 60.15
N ALA A 10 -28.63 4.75 60.12
CA ALA A 10 -28.11 4.01 58.97
C ALA A 10 -28.98 4.19 57.72
N ALA A 11 -30.31 4.18 57.88
CA ALA A 11 -31.23 4.47 56.78
C ALA A 11 -31.12 5.92 56.27
N LEU A 12 -30.86 6.89 57.16
CA LEU A 12 -30.67 8.30 56.81
C LEU A 12 -29.32 8.55 56.10
N LEU A 13 -28.25 7.85 56.48
CA LEU A 13 -26.95 7.91 55.78
C LEU A 13 -27.00 7.20 54.41
N LEU A 14 -27.76 6.12 54.29
CA LEU A 14 -27.95 5.41 53.01
C LEU A 14 -28.81 6.22 52.04
N THR A 15 -29.80 6.98 52.53
CA THR A 15 -30.60 7.88 51.69
C THR A 15 -29.85 9.14 51.28
N LEU A 16 -28.94 9.67 52.11
CA LEU A 16 -28.07 10.80 51.74
C LEU A 16 -27.02 10.44 50.67
N SER A 17 -26.53 9.20 50.66
CA SER A 17 -25.55 8.73 49.68
C SER A 17 -26.17 8.42 48.31
N VAL A 18 -27.45 8.04 48.25
CA VAL A 18 -28.19 7.82 46.99
C VAL A 18 -28.56 9.14 46.30
N LEU A 19 -28.78 10.23 47.04
CA LEU A 19 -29.09 11.55 46.48
C LEU A 19 -27.87 12.28 45.88
N SER A 20 -26.65 11.84 46.23
CA SER A 20 -25.40 12.40 45.69
C SER A 20 -24.96 11.73 44.37
N ALA A 21 -25.55 10.60 44.01
CA ALA A 21 -25.23 9.84 42.80
C ALA A 21 -25.93 10.37 41.53
N CYS A 22 -26.87 11.29 41.67
CA CYS A 22 -27.58 11.93 40.55
C CYS A 22 -27.09 13.36 40.31
N LYS A 23 -25.77 13.56 40.11
CA LYS A 23 -25.35 14.73 39.34
C LYS A 23 -25.80 14.47 37.91
N LYS A 24 -26.68 15.32 37.39
CA LYS A 24 -26.98 15.38 35.94
C LYS A 24 -25.65 15.56 35.23
N GLU A 25 -25.18 14.51 34.58
CA GLU A 25 -24.09 14.64 33.62
C GLU A 25 -24.55 15.67 32.58
N ALA A 26 -23.65 16.59 32.21
CA ALA A 26 -23.93 17.52 31.14
C ALA A 26 -24.30 16.71 29.90
N THR A 27 -25.40 17.05 29.24
CA THR A 27 -25.81 16.43 27.99
C THR A 27 -24.59 16.44 27.06
N PRO A 28 -24.13 15.28 26.54
CA PRO A 28 -22.96 15.26 25.68
C PRO A 28 -23.21 16.17 24.50
N ALA A 29 -22.54 17.31 24.49
CA ALA A 29 -22.51 18.19 23.33
C ALA A 29 -21.70 17.46 22.24
N PRO A 30 -22.08 17.58 20.95
CA PRO A 30 -21.22 17.14 19.86
C PRO A 30 -19.82 17.71 20.11
N SER A 31 -18.83 16.82 20.21
CA SER A 31 -17.48 17.25 20.56
C SER A 31 -16.84 18.14 19.49
N HIS A 32 -17.42 18.15 18.29
CA HIS A 32 -16.85 18.69 17.06
C HIS A 32 -15.40 18.20 16.81
N LYS A 33 -15.00 17.08 17.43
CA LYS A 33 -13.66 16.49 17.29
C LYS A 33 -13.51 15.58 16.08
N ASP A 34 -14.58 15.39 15.31
CA ASP A 34 -14.52 14.72 14.01
C ASP A 34 -13.99 15.68 12.95
N GLU A 35 -12.79 16.23 13.19
CA GLU A 35 -12.07 17.04 12.22
C GLU A 35 -11.45 16.10 11.18
N ASN A 36 -11.80 16.32 9.90
CA ASN A 36 -11.17 15.60 8.80
C ASN A 36 -9.78 16.20 8.54
N TYR A 37 -8.76 15.61 9.14
CA TYR A 37 -7.36 16.03 8.98
C TYR A 37 -6.76 15.76 7.60
N LEU A 38 -7.51 15.13 6.67
CA LEU A 38 -7.08 14.96 5.29
C LEU A 38 -7.47 16.14 4.39
N VAL A 39 -8.25 17.10 4.88
CA VAL A 39 -8.57 18.31 4.10
C VAL A 39 -7.31 19.15 3.92
N VAL A 40 -6.87 19.28 2.67
CA VAL A 40 -5.70 20.11 2.31
C VAL A 40 -6.11 21.58 2.33
N LYS A 41 -5.34 22.41 3.01
CA LYS A 41 -5.52 23.87 3.06
C LYS A 41 -4.54 24.54 2.12
N ASP A 42 -4.97 25.61 1.45
CA ASP A 42 -4.10 26.36 0.55
C ASP A 42 -2.96 27.05 1.33
N ASN A 43 -1.78 27.04 0.73
CA ASN A 43 -0.63 27.81 1.17
C ASN A 43 -0.02 28.49 -0.07
N PRO A 44 -0.54 29.66 -0.47
CA PRO A 44 -0.10 30.34 -1.69
C PRO A 44 1.35 30.84 -1.62
N ALA A 45 1.98 30.85 -0.43
CA ALA A 45 3.37 31.23 -0.26
C ALA A 45 4.36 30.12 -0.67
N ASP A 46 3.90 28.86 -0.74
CA ASP A 46 4.69 27.74 -1.23
C ASP A 46 4.06 27.20 -2.53
N PRO A 47 4.75 27.32 -3.68
CA PRO A 47 4.18 26.91 -4.96
C PRO A 47 3.89 25.41 -5.03
N VAL A 48 4.61 24.56 -4.29
CA VAL A 48 4.33 23.12 -4.26
C VAL A 48 3.06 22.84 -3.46
N ASP A 49 2.92 23.46 -2.29
CA ASP A 49 1.72 23.30 -1.45
C ASP A 49 0.47 23.84 -2.17
N HIS A 50 0.59 24.98 -2.86
CA HIS A 50 -0.49 25.52 -3.68
C HIS A 50 -0.92 24.56 -4.79
N ARG A 51 0.04 23.89 -5.46
CA ARG A 51 -0.25 22.88 -6.49
C ARG A 51 -0.92 21.64 -5.91
N ILE A 52 -0.53 21.20 -4.72
CA ILE A 52 -1.18 20.11 -3.98
C ILE A 52 -2.63 20.49 -3.64
N PHE A 53 -2.85 21.71 -3.13
CA PHE A 53 -4.20 22.21 -2.85
C PHE A 53 -5.07 22.26 -4.10
N GLN A 54 -4.57 22.80 -5.21
CA GLN A 54 -5.29 22.81 -6.48
C GLN A 54 -5.64 21.40 -6.95
N PHE A 55 -4.71 20.43 -6.85
CA PHE A 55 -5.00 19.04 -7.20
C PHE A 55 -6.11 18.45 -6.33
N PHE A 56 -6.08 18.72 -5.02
CA PHE A 56 -7.12 18.30 -4.08
C PHE A 56 -8.49 18.90 -4.44
N GLU A 57 -8.58 20.20 -4.68
CA GLU A 57 -9.84 20.85 -5.11
C GLU A 57 -10.39 20.28 -6.42
N ASN A 58 -9.51 19.89 -7.34
CA ASN A 58 -9.91 19.36 -8.65
C ASN A 58 -10.32 17.88 -8.61
N THR A 59 -9.74 17.08 -7.73
CA THR A 59 -9.87 15.60 -7.76
C THR A 59 -10.51 15.00 -6.51
N GLY A 60 -10.55 15.76 -5.42
CA GLY A 60 -10.92 15.28 -4.09
C GLY A 60 -9.87 14.38 -3.42
N ILE A 61 -8.70 14.14 -4.06
CA ILE A 61 -7.67 13.24 -3.53
C ILE A 61 -6.62 14.05 -2.76
N PRO A 62 -6.52 13.89 -1.43
CA PRO A 62 -5.58 14.64 -0.63
C PRO A 62 -4.17 14.06 -0.78
N CYS A 63 -3.18 14.92 -0.99
CA CYS A 63 -1.79 14.53 -1.22
C CYS A 63 -0.86 15.18 -0.20
N PHE A 64 0.17 14.46 0.22
CA PHE A 64 1.11 14.88 1.24
C PHE A 64 2.53 14.43 0.89
N TYR A 65 3.52 15.11 1.46
CA TYR A 65 4.95 14.72 1.42
C TYR A 65 5.56 14.62 2.82
N ASN A 66 4.71 14.72 3.85
CA ASN A 66 5.01 14.45 5.24
C ASN A 66 3.92 13.49 5.75
N ASP A 67 4.31 12.49 6.54
CA ASP A 67 3.37 11.49 7.03
C ASP A 67 2.51 12.03 8.18
N THR A 68 2.99 13.03 8.91
CA THR A 68 2.24 13.67 10.00
C THR A 68 1.40 14.82 9.44
N VAL A 69 0.08 14.61 9.36
CA VAL A 69 -0.87 15.58 8.75
C VAL A 69 -1.50 16.52 9.77
N ALA A 70 -1.53 16.14 11.06
CA ALA A 70 -1.98 17.04 12.13
C ALA A 70 -1.26 16.76 13.45
N LYS A 71 -1.09 17.81 14.25
CA LYS A 71 -0.61 17.77 15.64
C LYS A 71 -1.59 18.56 16.50
N VAL A 72 -2.31 17.86 17.37
CA VAL A 72 -3.35 18.45 18.21
C VAL A 72 -2.94 18.36 19.66
N GLN A 73 -2.94 19.48 20.38
CA GLN A 73 -2.72 19.44 21.82
C GLN A 73 -3.96 18.85 22.49
N VAL A 74 -3.80 17.71 23.17
CA VAL A 74 -4.89 16.96 23.81
C VAL A 74 -4.97 17.20 25.32
N GLY A 75 -3.95 17.83 25.90
CA GLY A 75 -3.94 18.16 27.31
C GLY A 75 -2.63 18.75 27.78
N ILE A 76 -2.51 18.86 29.09
CA ILE A 76 -1.31 19.25 29.83
C ILE A 76 -1.16 18.21 30.94
N SER A 77 0.03 17.63 31.08
CA SER A 77 0.32 16.66 32.14
C SER A 77 0.18 17.28 33.53
N SER A 78 0.12 16.46 34.57
CA SER A 78 0.17 16.91 35.97
C SER A 78 1.44 17.71 36.31
N THR A 79 2.48 17.61 35.49
CA THR A 79 3.75 18.34 35.60
C THR A 79 3.82 19.59 34.72
N GLY A 80 2.73 19.98 34.05
CA GLY A 80 2.66 21.19 33.21
C GLY A 80 3.17 21.01 31.78
N VAL A 81 3.47 19.78 31.33
CA VAL A 81 4.00 19.50 30.00
C VAL A 81 2.84 19.31 28.99
N PRO A 82 2.78 20.07 27.89
CA PRO A 82 1.79 19.87 26.84
C PRO A 82 1.85 18.44 26.25
N GLN A 83 0.69 17.80 26.13
CA GLN A 83 0.54 16.49 25.50
C GLN A 83 -0.10 16.65 24.12
N TYR A 84 0.39 15.90 23.14
CA TYR A 84 -0.06 15.98 21.75
C TYR A 84 -0.52 14.63 21.22
N SER A 85 -1.59 14.66 20.43
CA SER A 85 -1.97 13.59 19.50
C SER A 85 -1.46 13.94 18.10
N PHE A 86 -0.99 12.93 17.37
CA PHE A 86 -0.49 13.08 16.01
C PHE A 86 -1.36 12.25 15.07
N GLN A 87 -1.92 12.90 14.06
CA GLN A 87 -2.58 12.19 12.97
C GLN A 87 -1.54 11.86 11.90
N ARG A 88 -1.37 10.57 11.61
CA ARG A 88 -0.34 10.08 10.68
C ARG A 88 -0.95 9.27 9.54
N LEU A 89 -0.30 9.34 8.38
CA LEU A 89 -0.49 8.45 7.26
C LEU A 89 0.37 7.20 7.50
N VAL A 90 -0.24 6.03 7.37
CA VAL A 90 0.40 4.74 7.66
C VAL A 90 0.04 3.73 6.59
N LEU A 91 1.04 2.98 6.12
CA LEU A 91 0.82 1.88 5.19
C LEU A 91 0.29 0.65 5.90
N SER A 92 0.87 0.31 7.05
CA SER A 92 0.57 -0.92 7.78
C SER A 92 -0.18 -0.60 9.06
N TYR A 93 -1.30 -1.28 9.30
CA TYR A 93 -1.97 -1.31 10.59
C TYR A 93 -2.36 -2.76 10.90
N SER A 94 -1.80 -3.33 11.97
CA SER A 94 -2.19 -4.64 12.49
C SER A 94 -2.43 -4.54 13.99
N PRO A 95 -3.66 -4.83 14.47
CA PRO A 95 -3.97 -4.84 15.90
C PRO A 95 -3.16 -5.90 16.69
N LEU A 96 -2.64 -6.93 16.02
CA LEU A 96 -2.02 -8.12 16.62
C LEU A 96 -0.52 -8.27 16.33
N GLY A 97 0.12 -7.31 15.66
CA GLY A 97 1.55 -7.42 15.35
C GLY A 97 2.12 -6.26 14.53
N SER A 98 3.42 -6.31 14.24
CA SER A 98 4.14 -5.28 13.49
C SER A 98 4.60 -5.82 12.14
N ILE A 99 3.86 -5.48 11.07
CA ILE A 99 4.49 -5.42 9.75
C ILE A 99 5.39 -4.18 9.80
N LYS A 100 6.71 -4.36 9.80
CA LYS A 100 7.65 -3.25 9.74
C LYS A 100 7.57 -2.66 8.33
N SER A 101 6.91 -1.53 8.18
CA SER A 101 7.03 -0.70 6.99
C SER A 101 7.75 0.58 7.35
N GLN A 102 8.85 0.91 6.67
CA GLN A 102 9.50 2.21 6.81
C GLN A 102 9.24 3.04 5.57
N LEU A 103 8.87 4.30 5.77
CA LEU A 103 8.65 5.28 4.72
C LEU A 103 9.76 6.31 4.80
N PHE A 104 10.44 6.57 3.70
CA PHE A 104 11.47 7.59 3.62
C PHE A 104 10.89 8.80 2.91
N ALA A 105 10.60 9.86 3.68
CA ALA A 105 10.00 11.08 3.17
C ALA A 105 10.79 11.68 2.00
N THR A 106 10.09 12.25 1.02
CA THR A 106 10.75 12.86 -0.14
C THR A 106 11.57 14.08 0.26
N LYS A 107 12.82 14.12 -0.19
CA LYS A 107 13.68 15.32 -0.10
C LYS A 107 13.47 16.27 -1.29
N ASN A 108 12.75 15.81 -2.31
CA ASN A 108 12.63 16.48 -3.61
C ASN A 108 11.18 16.91 -3.87
N LYS A 109 10.56 17.64 -2.93
CA LYS A 109 9.16 18.08 -3.08
C LYS A 109 8.89 18.89 -4.35
N GLN A 110 9.92 19.49 -4.95
CA GLN A 110 9.87 20.18 -6.24
C GLN A 110 9.45 19.29 -7.43
N TYR A 111 9.55 17.96 -7.33
CA TYR A 111 9.08 17.05 -8.37
C TYR A 111 7.56 16.81 -8.33
N ILE A 112 6.92 17.08 -7.19
CA ILE A 112 5.50 16.79 -6.96
C ILE A 112 4.58 17.43 -8.01
N PRO A 113 4.73 18.71 -8.41
CA PRO A 113 3.82 19.31 -9.39
C PRO A 113 3.74 18.54 -10.72
N ALA A 114 4.87 18.06 -11.26
CA ALA A 114 4.89 17.29 -12.50
C ALA A 114 4.25 15.91 -12.32
N ILE A 115 4.42 15.29 -11.15
CA ILE A 115 3.73 14.04 -10.80
C ILE A 115 2.22 14.29 -10.74
N LEU A 116 1.75 15.35 -10.07
CA LEU A 116 0.32 15.68 -9.96
C LEU A 116 -0.36 15.87 -11.32
N ASP A 117 0.32 16.54 -12.26
CA ASP A 117 -0.19 16.70 -13.63
C ASP A 117 -0.34 15.36 -14.35
N LEU A 118 0.64 14.47 -14.17
CA LEU A 118 0.58 13.11 -14.71
C LEU A 118 -0.53 12.28 -14.05
N LEU A 119 -0.68 12.34 -12.73
CA LEU A 119 -1.74 11.62 -12.02
C LEU A 119 -3.14 12.10 -12.46
N LYS A 120 -3.33 13.41 -12.61
CA LYS A 120 -4.62 13.99 -13.02
C LYS A 120 -5.01 13.56 -14.44
N SER A 121 -4.04 13.50 -15.35
CA SER A 121 -4.27 13.17 -16.76
C SER A 121 -4.34 11.67 -17.04
N GLU A 122 -3.49 10.88 -16.38
CA GLU A 122 -3.26 9.48 -16.74
C GLU A 122 -3.73 8.48 -15.68
N LEU A 123 -3.71 8.81 -14.39
CA LEU A 123 -4.17 7.91 -13.32
C LEU A 123 -5.67 8.06 -13.08
N VAL A 124 -6.11 9.25 -12.65
CA VAL A 124 -7.48 9.49 -12.17
C VAL A 124 -8.55 9.04 -13.19
N PRO A 125 -8.42 9.31 -14.50
CA PRO A 125 -9.42 8.87 -15.48
C PRO A 125 -9.42 7.36 -15.75
N LYS A 126 -8.33 6.65 -15.42
CA LYS A 126 -8.15 5.22 -15.67
C LYS A 126 -8.46 4.35 -14.45
N LEU A 127 -8.72 4.95 -13.28
CA LEU A 127 -9.08 4.19 -12.09
C LEU A 127 -10.42 3.47 -12.29
N PRO A 128 -10.50 2.16 -12.03
CA PRO A 128 -11.76 1.42 -12.06
C PRO A 128 -12.79 2.00 -11.10
N ALA A 129 -14.07 1.89 -11.47
CA ALA A 129 -15.16 2.26 -10.58
C ALA A 129 -15.06 1.50 -9.24
N GLY A 130 -15.22 2.22 -8.13
CA GLY A 130 -15.12 1.66 -6.78
C GLY A 130 -13.70 1.37 -6.31
N ILE A 131 -12.66 1.88 -6.99
CA ILE A 131 -11.34 2.10 -6.39
C ILE A 131 -11.35 3.47 -5.73
N PHE A 132 -11.00 3.52 -4.45
CA PHE A 132 -10.91 4.77 -3.68
C PHE A 132 -9.47 4.95 -3.19
N ILE A 133 -8.90 6.12 -3.46
CA ILE A 133 -7.58 6.52 -2.94
C ILE A 133 -7.84 7.47 -1.76
N PRO A 134 -7.66 7.02 -0.51
CA PRO A 134 -7.96 7.85 0.67
C PRO A 134 -7.03 9.05 0.79
N SER A 135 -5.76 8.86 0.47
CA SER A 135 -4.76 9.91 0.36
C SER A 135 -3.55 9.39 -0.42
N ILE A 136 -2.69 10.30 -0.86
CA ILE A 136 -1.39 9.98 -1.46
C ILE A 136 -0.28 10.54 -0.57
N LEU A 137 0.75 9.75 -0.32
CA LEU A 137 1.98 10.18 0.34
C LEU A 137 3.16 10.00 -0.61
N PHE A 138 3.83 11.10 -0.96
CA PHE A 138 5.04 11.06 -1.79
C PHE A 138 6.28 10.72 -0.94
N VAL A 139 7.03 9.71 -1.37
CA VAL A 139 8.20 9.19 -0.65
C VAL A 139 9.39 8.96 -1.60
N ASP A 140 10.63 9.07 -1.13
CA ASP A 140 11.80 8.72 -1.95
C ASP A 140 11.94 7.19 -2.10
N SER A 141 11.63 6.46 -1.04
CA SER A 141 11.62 4.99 -0.97
C SER A 141 10.76 4.49 0.19
N LEU A 142 10.52 3.19 0.23
CA LEU A 142 9.89 2.51 1.36
C LEU A 142 10.57 1.16 1.60
N THR A 143 10.29 0.51 2.71
CA THR A 143 10.62 -0.90 2.94
C THR A 143 9.40 -1.61 3.50
N LEU A 144 9.21 -2.87 3.12
CA LEU A 144 8.11 -3.72 3.58
C LEU A 144 8.68 -5.03 4.13
N GLY A 145 8.62 -5.20 5.45
CA GLY A 145 9.19 -6.36 6.14
C GLY A 145 10.72 -6.31 6.26
N ASP A 146 11.29 -7.47 6.61
CA ASP A 146 12.73 -7.63 6.84
C ASP A 146 13.48 -8.14 5.57
N PHE A 147 12.81 -8.20 4.42
CA PHE A 147 13.39 -8.67 3.15
C PHE A 147 13.81 -7.52 2.24
N PHE A 148 14.99 -7.64 1.63
CA PHE A 148 15.49 -6.65 0.68
C PHE A 148 14.77 -6.82 -0.66
N ILE A 149 13.82 -5.94 -0.95
CA ILE A 149 13.26 -5.74 -2.28
C ILE A 149 14.09 -4.62 -2.91
N ASP A 150 14.72 -4.89 -4.04
CA ASP A 150 15.30 -3.84 -4.86
C ASP A 150 14.15 -3.02 -5.47
N MET A 151 13.79 -1.95 -4.77
CA MET A 151 12.74 -1.02 -5.18
C MET A 151 13.16 -0.10 -6.33
N ASP A 152 14.42 -0.15 -6.77
CA ASP A 152 14.92 0.66 -7.87
C ASP A 152 14.51 0.14 -9.24
N ASP A 153 14.03 -1.11 -9.32
CA ASP A 153 13.54 -1.68 -10.57
C ASP A 153 12.06 -1.32 -10.82
N PRO A 154 11.76 -0.39 -11.75
CA PRO A 154 10.39 0.01 -12.07
C PRO A 154 9.60 -1.10 -12.78
N ALA A 155 10.20 -2.24 -13.15
CA ALA A 155 9.47 -3.33 -13.78
C ALA A 155 8.71 -4.22 -12.78
N VAL A 156 8.95 -4.05 -11.46
CA VAL A 156 8.40 -4.97 -10.44
C VAL A 156 7.06 -4.48 -9.84
N GLY A 157 6.62 -3.24 -10.10
CA GLY A 157 5.33 -2.75 -9.60
C GLY A 157 5.40 -2.05 -8.24
N TRP A 158 6.58 -1.59 -7.81
CA TRP A 158 6.80 -1.04 -6.46
C TRP A 158 6.86 0.50 -6.38
N ASP A 159 6.59 1.22 -7.47
CA ASP A 159 6.48 2.70 -7.41
C ASP A 159 5.24 3.17 -6.63
N ALA A 160 4.26 2.30 -6.36
CA ALA A 160 3.17 2.60 -5.47
C ALA A 160 2.80 1.41 -4.56
N VAL A 161 2.39 1.71 -3.33
CA VAL A 161 1.90 0.72 -2.37
C VAL A 161 0.67 1.29 -1.68
N ALA A 162 -0.49 0.67 -1.92
CA ALA A 162 -1.71 0.96 -1.18
C ALA A 162 -1.63 0.36 0.23
N GLY A 163 -1.82 1.21 1.23
CA GLY A 163 -1.87 0.81 2.63
C GLY A 163 -3.19 1.15 3.31
N PHE A 164 -3.16 1.28 4.64
CA PHE A 164 -4.37 1.45 5.45
C PHE A 164 -5.14 2.74 5.14
N ASN A 165 -4.49 3.90 5.23
CA ASN A 165 -5.14 5.20 5.01
C ASN A 165 -4.45 6.06 3.95
N THR A 166 -3.47 5.50 3.23
CA THR A 166 -2.70 6.20 2.20
C THR A 166 -2.18 5.25 1.13
N VAL A 167 -1.94 5.78 -0.06
CA VAL A 167 -1.11 5.16 -1.10
C VAL A 167 0.24 5.86 -1.07
N ALA A 168 1.30 5.14 -0.72
CA ALA A 168 2.64 5.67 -0.89
C ALA A 168 3.01 5.64 -2.37
N ILE A 169 3.46 6.76 -2.93
CA ILE A 169 3.93 6.87 -4.31
C ILE A 169 5.37 7.35 -4.30
N ARG A 170 6.24 6.65 -5.02
CA ARG A 170 7.65 7.00 -5.15
C ARG A 170 7.80 8.31 -5.91
N CYS A 171 8.41 9.31 -5.29
CA CYS A 171 8.62 10.64 -5.85
C CYS A 171 9.77 10.60 -6.86
N ARG A 172 9.44 10.62 -8.16
CA ARG A 172 10.41 10.63 -9.26
C ARG A 172 10.41 11.97 -10.00
N ASP A 173 11.52 12.28 -10.66
CA ASP A 173 11.60 13.42 -11.58
C ASP A 173 10.85 13.12 -12.88
N VAL A 174 9.53 13.25 -12.86
CA VAL A 174 8.66 13.03 -14.02
C VAL A 174 8.91 14.05 -15.14
N ALA A 175 9.51 15.21 -14.83
CA ALA A 175 9.79 16.22 -15.85
C ALA A 175 10.89 15.77 -16.82
N SER A 176 11.87 15.00 -16.35
CA SER A 176 12.93 14.44 -17.20
C SER A 176 12.55 13.14 -17.92
N MET A 177 11.45 12.49 -17.51
CA MET A 177 10.98 11.26 -18.15
C MET A 177 10.43 11.49 -19.57
N ASN A 178 10.80 10.59 -20.48
CA ASN A 178 10.19 10.48 -21.79
C ASN A 178 8.76 9.89 -21.71
N ALA A 179 8.06 9.84 -22.84
CA ALA A 179 6.67 9.38 -22.89
C ALA A 179 6.50 7.92 -22.45
N ASP A 180 7.46 7.06 -22.77
CA ASP A 180 7.42 5.64 -22.44
C ASP A 180 7.71 5.38 -20.95
N GLU A 181 8.69 6.08 -20.38
CA GLU A 181 8.98 6.07 -18.94
C GLU A 181 7.77 6.52 -18.11
N LYS A 182 7.06 7.57 -18.57
CA LYS A 182 5.81 8.03 -17.93
C LYS A 182 4.71 6.97 -17.99
N ARG A 183 4.57 6.26 -19.11
CA ARG A 183 3.61 5.16 -19.27
C ARG A 183 3.92 4.02 -18.29
N LEU A 184 5.17 3.61 -18.20
CA LEU A 184 5.59 2.56 -17.26
C LEU A 184 5.36 2.98 -15.80
N TYR A 185 5.69 4.23 -15.45
CA TYR A 185 5.48 4.75 -14.11
C TYR A 185 3.99 4.78 -13.73
N ILE A 186 3.10 5.18 -14.65
CA ILE A 186 1.66 5.12 -14.42
C ILE A 186 1.14 3.69 -14.31
N ALA A 187 1.63 2.76 -15.14
CA ALA A 187 1.28 1.34 -15.02
C ALA A 187 1.66 0.79 -13.64
N ASN A 188 2.83 1.16 -13.10
CA ASN A 188 3.23 0.80 -11.74
C ASN A 188 2.30 1.40 -10.68
N ILE A 189 1.93 2.67 -10.81
CA ILE A 189 1.05 3.33 -9.84
C ILE A 189 -0.34 2.68 -9.84
N ILE A 190 -0.92 2.42 -11.01
CA ILE A 190 -2.20 1.72 -11.13
C ILE A 190 -2.10 0.34 -10.46
N THR A 191 -1.06 -0.43 -10.78
CA THR A 191 -0.81 -1.75 -10.15
C THR A 191 -0.78 -1.64 -8.63
N GLY A 192 0.00 -0.72 -8.06
CA GLY A 192 0.13 -0.53 -6.62
C GLY A 192 -1.17 -0.12 -5.92
N VAL A 193 -2.07 0.58 -6.64
CA VAL A 193 -3.39 0.98 -6.15
C VAL A 193 -4.38 -0.19 -6.15
N VAL A 194 -4.35 -1.06 -7.17
CA VAL A 194 -5.41 -2.06 -7.39
C VAL A 194 -5.08 -3.46 -6.89
N VAL A 195 -3.80 -3.80 -6.73
CA VAL A 195 -3.33 -5.17 -6.44
C VAL A 195 -4.02 -5.79 -5.22
N ASN A 196 -4.12 -5.08 -4.10
CA ASN A 196 -4.74 -5.60 -2.88
C ASN A 196 -6.22 -5.94 -3.08
N LYS A 197 -6.95 -5.11 -3.85
CA LYS A 197 -8.35 -5.38 -4.19
C LYS A 197 -8.45 -6.53 -5.18
N MET A 198 -7.55 -6.64 -6.15
CA MET A 198 -7.54 -7.77 -7.08
C MET A 198 -7.27 -9.08 -6.35
N MET A 199 -6.28 -9.12 -5.46
CA MET A 199 -5.99 -10.30 -4.64
C MET A 199 -7.18 -10.72 -3.78
N SER A 200 -7.96 -9.78 -3.24
CA SER A 200 -9.13 -10.11 -2.41
C SER A 200 -10.37 -10.50 -3.23
N THR A 201 -10.66 -9.78 -4.32
CA THR A 201 -11.89 -9.93 -5.10
C THR A 201 -11.80 -10.95 -6.23
N GLN A 202 -10.59 -11.19 -6.77
CA GLN A 202 -10.33 -12.13 -7.87
C GLN A 202 -9.54 -13.36 -7.43
N ASN A 203 -9.41 -13.60 -6.11
CA ASN A 203 -8.55 -14.66 -5.56
C ASN A 203 -8.79 -16.02 -6.23
N THR A 204 -10.06 -16.42 -6.40
CA THR A 204 -10.38 -17.73 -7.00
C THR A 204 -9.85 -17.85 -8.42
N ALA A 205 -10.03 -16.83 -9.26
CA ALA A 205 -9.52 -16.82 -10.63
C ALA A 205 -7.98 -16.76 -10.65
N LEU A 206 -7.38 -15.93 -9.79
CA LEU A 206 -5.93 -15.85 -9.65
C LEU A 206 -5.32 -17.21 -9.26
N GLN A 207 -5.86 -17.88 -8.24
CA GLN A 207 -5.37 -19.18 -7.78
C GLN A 207 -5.56 -20.28 -8.83
N LYS A 208 -6.75 -20.34 -9.42
CA LYS A 208 -7.13 -21.42 -10.33
C LYS A 208 -6.52 -21.27 -11.72
N ASP A 209 -6.49 -20.07 -12.27
CA ASP A 209 -6.22 -19.84 -13.69
C ASP A 209 -4.84 -19.20 -13.92
N PHE A 210 -4.33 -18.38 -12.99
CA PHE A 210 -3.06 -17.68 -13.14
C PHE A 210 -1.89 -18.37 -12.41
N TYR A 211 -1.96 -18.54 -11.09
CA TYR A 211 -0.86 -19.10 -10.30
C TYR A 211 -0.67 -20.61 -10.53
N SER A 212 -1.75 -21.33 -10.84
CA SER A 212 -1.72 -22.77 -11.09
C SER A 212 -0.82 -23.16 -12.27
N ILE A 213 -0.65 -22.27 -13.27
CA ILE A 213 0.22 -22.51 -14.43
C ILE A 213 1.66 -22.73 -13.98
N SER A 214 2.20 -21.80 -13.18
CA SER A 214 3.57 -21.91 -12.67
C SER A 214 3.73 -23.10 -11.72
N ARG A 215 2.73 -23.37 -10.87
CA ARG A 215 2.75 -24.54 -9.98
C ARG A 215 2.77 -25.86 -10.74
N ALA A 216 1.98 -25.98 -11.81
CA ALA A 216 1.93 -27.17 -12.65
C ALA A 216 3.26 -27.41 -13.36
N LEU A 217 3.90 -26.34 -13.87
CA LEU A 217 5.21 -26.40 -14.51
C LEU A 217 6.34 -26.74 -13.53
N ALA A 218 6.27 -26.24 -12.30
CA ALA A 218 7.32 -26.47 -11.31
C ALA A 218 7.23 -27.82 -10.60
N LYS A 219 6.04 -28.44 -10.56
CA LYS A 219 5.79 -29.71 -9.84
C LYS A 219 6.76 -30.86 -10.16
N PRO A 220 7.17 -31.10 -11.42
CA PRO A 220 8.11 -32.19 -11.73
C PRO A 220 9.47 -32.05 -11.05
N GLU A 221 9.91 -30.82 -10.79
CA GLU A 221 11.25 -30.52 -10.26
C GLU A 221 11.21 -30.19 -8.76
N LEU A 222 10.17 -29.48 -8.31
CA LEU A 222 10.02 -29.02 -6.92
C LEU A 222 9.16 -29.94 -6.04
N GLY A 223 8.45 -30.92 -6.64
CA GLY A 223 7.55 -31.79 -5.89
C GLY A 223 6.42 -31.02 -5.21
N ASP A 224 6.33 -31.14 -3.88
CA ASP A 224 5.32 -30.45 -3.06
C ASP A 224 5.73 -29.03 -2.63
N MET A 225 6.96 -28.60 -2.96
CA MET A 225 7.40 -27.23 -2.69
C MET A 225 6.70 -26.27 -3.66
N ASP A 226 5.97 -25.29 -3.10
CA ASP A 226 5.35 -24.26 -3.93
C ASP A 226 6.43 -23.42 -4.61
N VAL A 227 6.25 -23.10 -5.90
CA VAL A 227 7.16 -22.25 -6.65
C VAL A 227 7.16 -20.81 -6.12
N TYR A 228 6.05 -20.35 -5.51
CA TYR A 228 5.94 -19.00 -4.94
C TYR A 228 6.49 -18.88 -3.50
N ASN A 229 7.63 -19.53 -3.23
CA ASN A 229 8.17 -19.69 -1.87
C ASN A 229 9.19 -18.62 -1.44
N SER A 230 9.69 -17.79 -2.35
CA SER A 230 10.75 -16.79 -2.09
C SER A 230 12.03 -17.33 -1.46
N PHE A 231 12.36 -18.59 -1.74
CA PHE A 231 13.54 -19.26 -1.27
C PHE A 231 14.49 -19.57 -2.44
N PRO A 232 15.83 -19.48 -2.26
CA PRO A 232 16.75 -19.75 -3.35
C PRO A 232 16.63 -21.19 -3.84
N LEU A 233 16.10 -21.36 -5.07
CA LEU A 233 15.87 -22.69 -5.65
C LEU A 233 17.18 -23.43 -5.97
N GLU A 234 18.29 -22.70 -6.09
CA GLU A 234 19.65 -23.27 -6.22
C GLU A 234 20.06 -24.16 -5.04
N PHE A 235 19.38 -24.08 -3.89
CA PHE A 235 19.61 -25.01 -2.78
C PHE A 235 18.91 -26.37 -2.94
N PHE A 236 17.96 -26.47 -3.87
CA PHE A 236 17.14 -27.66 -4.08
C PHE A 236 17.35 -28.29 -5.45
N LEU A 237 17.83 -27.50 -6.42
CA LEU A 237 18.03 -27.94 -7.79
C LEU A 237 19.52 -28.02 -8.13
N PRO A 238 19.97 -29.07 -8.84
CA PRO A 238 21.36 -29.20 -9.27
C PRO A 238 21.76 -28.14 -10.31
N ALA A 239 20.79 -27.63 -11.07
CA ALA A 239 20.93 -26.50 -11.98
C ALA A 239 19.62 -25.73 -11.96
N LEU A 240 19.70 -24.41 -11.78
CA LEU A 240 18.52 -23.54 -11.73
C LEU A 240 18.02 -23.23 -13.15
N PRO A 241 16.79 -23.64 -13.53
CA PRO A 241 16.22 -23.25 -14.81
C PRO A 241 15.95 -21.75 -14.88
N GLU A 242 15.97 -21.20 -16.11
CA GLU A 242 15.53 -19.83 -16.36
C GLU A 242 14.09 -19.63 -15.86
N PRO A 243 13.74 -18.44 -15.34
CA PRO A 243 12.42 -18.19 -14.72
C PRO A 243 11.25 -18.48 -15.67
N GLY A 244 11.45 -18.29 -16.98
CA GLY A 244 10.42 -18.60 -17.98
C GLY A 244 10.07 -20.08 -18.10
N HIS A 245 10.94 -20.98 -17.63
CA HIS A 245 10.62 -22.41 -17.48
C HIS A 245 9.40 -22.64 -16.57
N TYR A 246 9.26 -21.81 -15.54
CA TYR A 246 8.14 -21.85 -14.58
C TYR A 246 7.02 -20.85 -14.90
N ALA A 247 7.02 -20.26 -16.10
CA ALA A 247 6.13 -19.14 -16.44
C ALA A 247 6.24 -17.95 -15.47
N LEU A 248 7.45 -17.67 -14.97
CA LEU A 248 7.77 -16.49 -14.19
C LEU A 248 8.54 -15.52 -15.09
N MET A 249 8.24 -14.22 -15.02
CA MET A 249 8.94 -13.24 -15.86
C MET A 249 10.39 -13.01 -15.41
N ARG A 250 10.69 -13.25 -14.13
CA ARG A 250 12.05 -13.18 -13.56
C ARG A 250 12.12 -13.83 -12.18
N PHE A 251 13.34 -14.07 -11.72
CA PHE A 251 13.64 -14.17 -10.30
C PHE A 251 13.99 -12.81 -9.70
N LEU A 252 13.84 -12.70 -8.38
CA LEU A 252 14.10 -11.49 -7.62
C LEU A 252 15.40 -11.62 -6.83
N PRO A 253 16.16 -10.52 -6.65
CA PRO A 253 17.37 -10.54 -5.83
C PRO A 253 17.01 -10.81 -4.36
N TYR A 254 17.83 -11.60 -3.70
CA TYR A 254 17.69 -11.92 -2.27
C TYR A 254 19.04 -11.83 -1.58
N LYS A 255 19.15 -10.98 -0.57
CA LYS A 255 20.38 -10.76 0.19
C LYS A 255 20.30 -11.50 1.51
N VAL A 256 21.31 -12.33 1.79
CA VAL A 256 21.54 -12.90 3.12
C VAL A 256 22.77 -12.24 3.72
N GLN A 257 22.61 -11.70 4.94
CA GLN A 257 23.71 -11.14 5.70
C GLN A 257 24.06 -12.09 6.85
N PHE A 258 25.27 -12.61 6.81
CA PHE A 258 25.98 -13.20 7.93
C PHE A 258 26.97 -12.15 8.44
N ASP A 259 27.27 -12.12 9.74
CA ASP A 259 28.06 -11.09 10.44
C ASP A 259 28.94 -10.21 9.53
N ASP A 260 29.97 -10.81 8.90
CA ASP A 260 30.92 -10.12 8.00
C ASP A 260 30.77 -10.51 6.51
N LEU A 261 29.79 -11.35 6.16
CA LEU A 261 29.60 -11.87 4.81
C LEU A 261 28.20 -11.58 4.28
N VAL A 262 28.14 -10.89 3.15
CA VAL A 262 26.92 -10.70 2.38
C VAL A 262 26.92 -11.64 1.18
N ILE A 263 25.90 -12.49 1.09
CA ILE A 263 25.68 -13.36 -0.08
C ILE A 263 24.41 -12.91 -0.79
N TYR A 264 24.48 -12.86 -2.12
CA TYR A 264 23.35 -12.53 -3.00
C TYR A 264 22.89 -13.79 -3.73
N TYR A 265 21.60 -14.05 -3.64
CA TYR A 265 20.88 -15.13 -4.29
C TYR A 265 19.81 -14.56 -5.22
N THR A 266 19.20 -15.43 -6.01
CA THR A 266 17.92 -15.13 -6.65
C THR A 266 16.84 -16.07 -6.15
N VAL A 267 15.61 -15.56 -6.04
CA VAL A 267 14.47 -16.29 -5.52
C VAL A 267 13.28 -16.17 -6.46
N PRO A 268 12.41 -17.18 -6.54
CA PRO A 268 11.14 -17.03 -7.22
C PRO A 268 10.28 -15.99 -6.49
N PRO A 269 9.46 -15.23 -7.23
CA PRO A 269 8.60 -14.22 -6.63
C PRO A 269 7.54 -14.88 -5.75
N ARG A 270 7.01 -14.12 -4.79
CA ARG A 270 5.72 -14.44 -4.14
C ARG A 270 4.59 -14.23 -5.13
N GLU A 271 3.41 -14.76 -4.81
CA GLU A 271 2.19 -14.51 -5.57
C GLU A 271 1.94 -13.01 -5.82
N GLU A 272 2.07 -12.16 -4.79
CA GLU A 272 1.89 -10.70 -4.93
C GLU A 272 2.89 -10.09 -5.92
N GLU A 273 4.16 -10.50 -5.87
CA GLU A 273 5.21 -9.97 -6.74
C GLU A 273 5.00 -10.41 -8.18
N ASP A 274 4.64 -11.68 -8.40
CA ASP A 274 4.31 -12.19 -9.73
C ASP A 274 3.08 -11.51 -10.31
N LEU A 275 2.03 -11.33 -9.50
CA LEU A 275 0.84 -10.58 -9.89
C LEU A 275 1.19 -9.14 -10.24
N LYS A 276 1.99 -8.44 -9.42
CA LYS A 276 2.40 -7.06 -9.71
C LYS A 276 3.17 -6.95 -11.01
N MET A 277 4.15 -7.82 -11.22
CA MET A 277 4.94 -7.84 -12.44
C MET A 277 4.05 -8.04 -13.67
N PHE A 278 3.17 -9.05 -13.65
CA PHE A 278 2.26 -9.27 -14.77
C PHE A 278 1.20 -8.16 -14.90
N LEU A 279 0.73 -7.55 -13.81
CA LEU A 279 -0.20 -6.40 -13.86
C LEU A 279 0.44 -5.18 -14.52
N VAL A 280 1.69 -4.87 -14.17
CA VAL A 280 2.46 -3.83 -14.87
C VAL A 280 2.57 -4.17 -16.35
N ALA A 281 2.87 -5.43 -16.68
CA ALA A 281 2.98 -5.86 -18.07
C ALA A 281 1.68 -5.67 -18.85
N VAL A 282 0.52 -6.12 -18.34
CA VAL A 282 -0.78 -5.98 -19.04
C VAL A 282 -1.24 -4.53 -19.16
N LEU A 283 -0.78 -3.64 -18.27
CA LEU A 283 -1.10 -2.21 -18.32
C LEU A 283 -0.14 -1.42 -19.23
N TYR A 284 1.02 -1.98 -19.57
CA TYR A 284 2.08 -1.29 -20.30
C TYR A 284 2.28 -1.81 -21.73
N TYR A 285 2.29 -3.13 -21.95
CA TYR A 285 2.48 -3.71 -23.28
C TYR A 285 1.15 -3.94 -24.01
N THR A 286 1.19 -3.79 -25.33
CA THR A 286 0.19 -4.42 -26.20
C THR A 286 0.39 -5.94 -26.22
N THR A 287 -0.64 -6.69 -26.60
CA THR A 287 -0.54 -8.15 -26.76
C THR A 287 0.55 -8.54 -27.77
N GLN A 288 0.71 -7.77 -28.85
CA GLN A 288 1.71 -8.05 -29.87
C GLN A 288 3.13 -7.88 -29.33
N GLU A 289 3.42 -6.74 -28.69
CA GLU A 289 4.74 -6.47 -28.10
C GLU A 289 5.13 -7.53 -27.06
N PHE A 290 4.19 -7.86 -26.18
CA PHE A 290 4.43 -8.87 -25.15
C PHE A 290 4.68 -10.27 -25.74
N ASN A 291 3.88 -10.66 -26.75
CA ASN A 291 4.04 -11.95 -27.41
C ASN A 291 5.37 -12.07 -28.17
N THR A 292 5.84 -10.99 -28.76
CA THR A 292 7.18 -10.95 -29.39
C THR A 292 8.28 -11.04 -28.33
N LYS A 293 8.13 -10.36 -27.19
CA LYS A 293 9.14 -10.37 -26.11
C LYS A 293 9.30 -11.74 -25.45
N TYR A 294 8.20 -12.50 -25.33
CA TYR A 294 8.17 -13.82 -24.68
C TYR A 294 7.83 -14.93 -25.68
N ASP A 295 8.35 -14.85 -26.91
CA ASP A 295 8.02 -15.78 -28.00
C ASP A 295 8.26 -17.25 -27.62
N GLN A 296 9.40 -17.51 -26.96
CA GLN A 296 9.92 -18.79 -26.50
C GLN A 296 9.22 -19.33 -25.25
N TYR A 297 8.36 -18.54 -24.59
CA TYR A 297 7.67 -18.92 -23.35
C TYR A 297 6.15 -18.87 -23.51
N PRO A 298 5.52 -19.90 -24.13
CA PRO A 298 4.07 -19.98 -24.30
C PRO A 298 3.27 -19.75 -23.01
N ALA A 299 3.72 -20.36 -21.90
CA ALA A 299 3.04 -20.24 -20.61
C ALA A 299 3.10 -18.83 -19.99
N ILE A 300 4.14 -18.03 -20.28
CA ILE A 300 4.17 -16.60 -19.91
C ILE A 300 3.10 -15.83 -20.69
N LYS A 301 2.94 -16.12 -21.99
CA LYS A 301 1.90 -15.48 -22.82
C LYS A 301 0.49 -15.87 -22.34
N ASP A 302 0.30 -17.11 -21.93
CA ASP A 302 -0.97 -17.55 -21.33
C ASP A 302 -1.29 -16.79 -20.04
N LYS A 303 -0.32 -16.68 -19.12
CA LYS A 303 -0.48 -15.89 -17.89
C LYS A 303 -0.80 -14.42 -18.18
N PHE A 304 -0.14 -13.82 -19.16
CA PHE A 304 -0.42 -12.44 -19.60
C PHE A 304 -1.85 -12.29 -20.11
N ARG A 305 -2.30 -13.19 -20.99
CA ARG A 305 -3.67 -13.18 -21.50
C ARG A 305 -4.70 -13.35 -20.39
N ILE A 306 -4.53 -14.36 -19.54
CA ILE A 306 -5.44 -14.66 -18.42
C ILE A 306 -5.50 -13.47 -17.46
N LEU A 307 -4.37 -12.88 -17.11
CA LEU A 307 -4.38 -11.71 -16.25
C LEU A 307 -5.02 -10.51 -16.93
N GLY A 308 -4.84 -10.33 -18.25
CA GLY A 308 -5.57 -9.31 -19.01
C GLY A 308 -7.09 -9.48 -18.93
N GLU A 309 -7.59 -10.71 -19.01
CA GLU A 309 -9.02 -11.03 -18.84
C GLU A 309 -9.49 -10.71 -17.41
N ILE A 310 -8.74 -11.13 -16.38
CA ILE A 310 -9.03 -10.84 -14.97
C ILE A 310 -9.00 -9.32 -14.69
N ALA A 311 -8.00 -8.61 -15.21
CA ALA A 311 -7.84 -7.17 -15.07
C ALA A 311 -9.01 -6.41 -15.73
N THR A 312 -9.41 -6.82 -16.93
CA THR A 312 -10.57 -6.25 -17.64
C THR A 312 -11.85 -6.49 -16.84
N ALA A 313 -12.05 -7.71 -16.31
CA ALA A 313 -13.19 -8.03 -15.45
C ALA A 313 -13.20 -7.22 -14.14
N ALA A 314 -12.03 -6.83 -13.63
CA ALA A 314 -11.87 -5.92 -12.51
C ALA A 314 -12.06 -4.43 -12.86
N GLY A 315 -12.34 -4.11 -14.14
CA GLY A 315 -12.63 -2.76 -14.63
C GLY A 315 -11.40 -1.94 -15.02
N LEU A 316 -10.23 -2.59 -15.18
CA LEU A 316 -9.02 -1.91 -15.67
C LEU A 316 -9.11 -1.68 -17.18
N GLN A 317 -8.62 -0.51 -17.60
CA GLN A 317 -8.48 -0.18 -19.01
C GLN A 317 -7.08 -0.60 -19.48
N LEU A 318 -7.03 -1.59 -20.38
CA LEU A 318 -5.77 -2.10 -20.92
C LEU A 318 -5.38 -1.37 -22.22
N PRO A 319 -4.07 -1.29 -22.54
CA PRO A 319 -3.61 -0.84 -23.85
C PRO A 319 -4.22 -1.68 -24.97
N ARG A 320 -4.56 -1.03 -26.09
CA ARG A 320 -5.02 -1.70 -27.31
C ARG A 320 -3.86 -2.06 -28.20
#